data_AF-A0A5U4X616-F1
#
_entry.id   AF-A0A5U4X616-F1
#
_cell.length_a   1.000
_cell.length_b   1.000
_cell.length_c   1.000
_cell.angle_alpha   90.00
_cell.angle_beta   90.00
_cell.angle_gamma   90.00
#
_symmetry.space_group_name_H-M   'P 1'
#
loop_
_entity.id
_entity.type
_entity.pdbx_description
1 polymer ?
#
loop_
_entity_poly.entity_id
_entity_poly.type
_entity_poly.pdbx_seq_one_letter_code
_entity_poly.pdbx_strand_id
1 'polypeptide(L)'
;MKNLWMLLALALFSGHALAEGTMGNGSGWCQPTNGTHTFPFSFNQTITDTDGNQTGTIVEEHWSAGGEYSAKCDCDNSDYRGYNYFTATTGDLTQKGTHSETRYYGHMDYYVLVAGKLEIGTEAYVAGKLNENIPVPFSSISNEDSSAGGCGDAEMKSMTAGNKGTVRIYITHPLVGEISIPQTTIMNLYLSK
;
A
#
# COMPACT_ATOMS: atom_id res chain seq x y z
N MET A 1 -27.98 -0.01 54.19
CA MET A 1 -28.44 -1.38 53.87
C MET A 1 -28.57 -1.52 52.36
N LYS A 2 -27.95 -2.57 51.81
CA LYS A 2 -28.10 -3.13 50.44
C LYS A 2 -27.57 -2.32 49.25
N ASN A 3 -26.34 -2.69 48.89
CA ASN A 3 -25.83 -2.96 47.54
C ASN A 3 -26.87 -2.95 46.42
N LEU A 4 -26.58 -2.22 45.34
CA LEU A 4 -26.90 -2.69 44.00
C LEU A 4 -25.83 -2.24 43.01
N TRP A 5 -24.98 -3.18 42.65
CA TRP A 5 -24.08 -3.10 41.51
C TRP A 5 -24.92 -3.22 40.24
N MET A 6 -24.75 -2.33 39.27
CA MET A 6 -25.22 -2.56 37.89
C MET A 6 -24.24 -1.99 36.87
N LEU A 7 -23.31 -2.88 36.51
CA LEU A 7 -22.84 -3.20 35.16
C LEU A 7 -22.72 -2.06 34.14
N LEU A 8 -21.47 -1.65 33.94
CA LEU A 8 -20.96 -0.94 32.78
C LEU A 8 -20.99 -1.91 31.57
N ALA A 9 -21.95 -1.77 30.66
CA ALA A 9 -21.91 -2.45 29.37
C ALA A 9 -21.12 -1.58 28.38
N LEU A 10 -19.81 -1.83 28.27
CA LEU A 10 -19.05 -1.41 27.10
C LEU A 10 -19.57 -2.21 25.90
N ALA A 11 -20.39 -1.57 25.07
CA ALA A 11 -20.61 -2.02 23.71
C ALA A 11 -19.31 -1.78 22.93
N LEU A 12 -18.45 -2.81 22.90
CA LEU A 12 -17.46 -2.99 21.85
C LEU A 12 -18.23 -3.13 20.54
N PHE A 13 -18.52 -2.01 19.87
CA PHE A 13 -18.73 -2.05 18.43
C PHE A 13 -17.36 -2.25 17.80
N SER A 14 -16.94 -3.52 17.74
CA SER A 14 -16.02 -3.98 16.73
C SER A 14 -16.60 -3.56 15.38
N GLY A 15 -15.91 -2.64 14.71
CA GLY A 15 -16.21 -2.27 13.33
C GLY A 15 -16.04 -3.51 12.46
N HIS A 16 -17.13 -4.27 12.31
CA HIS A 16 -17.26 -5.22 11.22
C HIS A 16 -17.52 -4.37 9.99
N ALA A 17 -16.55 -4.40 9.08
CA ALA A 17 -16.74 -3.94 7.71
C ALA A 17 -18.10 -4.46 7.25
N LEU A 18 -18.97 -3.54 6.80
CA LEU A 18 -20.18 -3.94 6.10
C LEU A 18 -19.71 -4.59 4.80
N ALA A 19 -19.56 -5.92 4.81
CA ALA A 19 -19.59 -6.67 3.58
C ALA A 19 -20.88 -6.27 2.88
N GLU A 20 -20.78 -5.74 1.66
CA GLU A 20 -21.96 -5.56 0.82
C GLU A 20 -22.70 -6.90 0.83
N GLY A 21 -23.96 -6.91 1.28
CA GLY A 21 -24.75 -8.14 1.51
C GLY A 21 -24.98 -8.99 0.25
N THR A 22 -24.33 -8.63 -0.86
CA THR A 22 -24.33 -9.25 -2.18
C THR A 22 -23.11 -10.15 -2.43
N MET A 23 -22.05 -10.11 -1.60
CA MET A 23 -20.83 -10.91 -1.83
C MET A 23 -20.92 -12.37 -1.33
N GLY A 24 -21.90 -12.68 -0.46
CA GLY A 24 -22.08 -14.01 0.15
C GLY A 24 -21.42 -14.14 1.53
N ASN A 25 -21.14 -15.37 1.99
CA ASN A 25 -20.61 -15.68 3.32
C ASN A 25 -19.08 -15.90 3.33
N GLY A 26 -18.35 -15.29 2.40
CA GLY A 26 -16.87 -15.34 2.36
C GLY A 26 -16.21 -14.14 3.04
N SER A 27 -14.91 -14.27 3.34
CA SER A 27 -14.13 -13.22 4.00
C SER A 27 -13.83 -12.00 3.12
N GLY A 28 -13.99 -12.12 1.80
CA GLY A 28 -13.59 -11.12 0.81
C GLY A 28 -12.08 -11.07 0.58
N TRP A 29 -11.28 -11.89 1.26
CA TRP A 29 -9.83 -11.84 1.14
C TRP A 29 -9.37 -12.45 -0.17
N CYS A 30 -8.43 -11.79 -0.85
CA CYS A 30 -7.90 -12.27 -2.12
C CYS A 30 -6.50 -12.87 -1.96
N GLN A 31 -6.26 -13.97 -2.67
CA GLN A 31 -4.99 -14.67 -2.72
C GLN A 31 -4.50 -14.77 -4.16
N PRO A 32 -3.20 -14.56 -4.41
CA PRO A 32 -2.65 -14.75 -5.75
C PRO A 32 -2.63 -16.24 -6.12
N THR A 33 -2.90 -16.56 -7.39
CA THR A 33 -3.01 -17.97 -7.82
C THR A 33 -1.67 -18.67 -8.05
N ASN A 34 -0.60 -17.91 -8.32
CA ASN A 34 0.75 -18.41 -8.59
C ASN A 34 1.79 -17.87 -7.58
N GLY A 35 1.37 -17.60 -6.34
CA GLY A 35 2.20 -16.97 -5.32
C GLY A 35 2.29 -15.44 -5.48
N THR A 36 2.89 -14.77 -4.50
CA THR A 36 3.03 -13.31 -4.50
C THR A 36 3.73 -12.84 -5.77
N HIS A 37 3.09 -11.92 -6.49
CA HIS A 37 3.69 -11.29 -7.66
C HIS A 37 4.56 -10.11 -7.22
N THR A 38 5.77 -10.04 -7.77
CA THR A 38 6.74 -8.99 -7.43
C THR A 38 6.96 -8.09 -8.63
N PHE A 39 6.79 -6.78 -8.45
CA PHE A 39 7.15 -5.77 -9.44
C PHE A 39 8.52 -5.17 -9.10
N PRO A 40 9.60 -5.55 -9.81
CA PRO A 40 10.91 -4.97 -9.56
C PRO A 40 10.99 -3.56 -10.12
N PHE A 41 11.70 -2.69 -9.40
CA PHE A 41 12.02 -1.34 -9.82
C PHE A 41 13.47 -1.04 -9.44
N SER A 42 14.20 -0.38 -10.33
CA SER A 42 15.56 0.08 -10.12
C SER A 42 15.73 1.44 -10.77
N PHE A 43 16.49 2.31 -10.12
CA PHE A 43 16.85 3.63 -10.64
C PHE A 43 18.33 3.89 -10.34
N ASN A 44 18.94 4.76 -11.14
CA ASN A 44 20.28 5.27 -10.91
C ASN A 44 20.19 6.80 -10.98
N GLN A 45 20.57 7.49 -9.91
CA GLN A 45 20.56 8.94 -9.86
C GLN A 45 21.93 9.53 -9.58
N THR A 46 22.25 10.60 -10.31
CA THR A 46 23.51 11.34 -10.16
C THR A 46 23.18 12.75 -9.69
N ILE A 47 23.59 13.06 -8.47
CA ILE A 47 23.46 14.41 -7.90
C ILE A 47 24.73 15.19 -8.25
N THR A 48 24.61 16.18 -9.12
CA THR A 48 25.76 16.90 -9.70
C THR A 48 26.06 18.24 -9.03
N ASP A 49 25.10 18.82 -8.33
CA ASP A 49 25.24 20.08 -7.60
C ASP A 49 25.26 19.86 -6.08
N THR A 50 25.80 20.84 -5.36
CA THR A 50 25.83 20.82 -3.89
C THR A 50 24.43 20.98 -3.30
N ASP A 51 23.54 21.67 -4.02
CA ASP A 51 22.19 21.98 -3.56
C ASP A 51 21.27 20.76 -3.63
N GLY A 52 21.52 19.82 -4.56
CA GLY A 52 20.87 18.52 -4.59
C GLY A 52 21.42 17.55 -3.55
N ASN A 53 22.60 17.81 -2.98
CA ASN A 53 23.26 16.92 -2.00
C ASN A 53 23.31 17.52 -0.59
N GLN A 54 22.15 17.90 -0.06
CA GLN A 54 22.04 18.44 1.28
C GLN A 54 20.92 17.75 2.06
N THR A 55 21.03 17.79 3.39
CA THR A 55 19.95 17.35 4.27
C THR A 55 18.68 18.11 3.92
N GLY A 56 17.58 17.40 3.73
CA GLY A 56 16.30 18.01 3.34
C GLY A 56 15.92 17.78 1.88
N THR A 57 16.88 17.44 1.01
CA THR A 57 16.58 17.21 -0.40
C THR A 57 15.77 15.93 -0.58
N ILE A 58 14.76 16.01 -1.47
CA ILE A 58 13.95 14.87 -1.89
C ILE A 58 14.27 14.55 -3.35
N VAL A 59 14.67 13.31 -3.60
CA VAL A 59 14.77 12.74 -4.95
C VAL A 59 13.51 11.93 -5.20
N GLU A 60 12.71 12.33 -6.18
CA GLU A 60 11.49 11.63 -6.56
C GLU A 60 11.74 10.73 -7.77
N GLU A 61 11.25 9.50 -7.71
CA GLU A 61 11.29 8.54 -8.80
C GLU A 61 9.95 7.83 -8.93
N HIS A 62 9.60 7.41 -10.14
CA HIS A 62 8.37 6.67 -10.42
C HIS A 62 8.68 5.31 -11.01
N TRP A 63 7.86 4.32 -10.66
CA TRP A 63 7.87 3.04 -11.36
C TRP A 63 6.60 2.85 -12.15
N SER A 64 6.76 2.20 -13.30
CA SER A 64 5.67 1.67 -14.11
C SER A 64 6.16 0.34 -14.71
N ALA A 65 6.04 -0.72 -13.91
CA ALA A 65 6.41 -2.06 -14.30
C ALA A 65 5.36 -2.68 -15.22
N GLY A 66 5.81 -3.47 -16.19
CA GLY A 66 4.94 -4.38 -16.93
C GLY A 66 4.64 -5.62 -16.11
N GLY A 67 3.69 -6.43 -16.59
CA GLY A 67 3.33 -7.70 -15.97
C GLY A 67 1.91 -7.71 -15.44
N GLU A 68 1.37 -8.91 -15.39
CA GLU A 68 0.03 -9.20 -14.91
C GLU A 68 0.09 -10.43 -14.03
N TYR A 69 -0.79 -10.48 -13.04
CA TYR A 69 -0.98 -11.66 -12.22
C TYR A 69 -2.47 -11.99 -12.11
N SER A 70 -2.76 -13.08 -11.44
CA SER A 70 -4.12 -13.51 -11.20
C SER A 70 -4.35 -13.76 -9.72
N ALA A 71 -5.57 -13.50 -9.27
CA ALA A 71 -5.98 -13.66 -7.88
C ALA A 71 -7.36 -14.29 -7.79
N LYS A 72 -7.65 -14.94 -6.67
CA LYS A 72 -8.97 -15.45 -6.31
C LYS A 72 -9.37 -14.85 -4.97
N CYS A 73 -10.63 -14.45 -4.84
CA CYS A 73 -11.16 -13.88 -3.62
C CYS A 73 -12.13 -14.86 -2.97
N ASP A 74 -12.08 -14.95 -1.64
CA ASP A 74 -12.96 -15.79 -0.85
C ASP A 74 -14.36 -15.16 -0.73
N CYS A 75 -15.30 -15.64 -1.52
CA CYS A 75 -16.68 -15.18 -1.57
C CYS A 75 -17.56 -16.22 -2.26
N ASP A 76 -18.82 -16.33 -1.85
CA ASP A 76 -19.72 -17.36 -2.39
C ASP A 76 -20.43 -16.93 -3.66
N ASN A 77 -20.58 -15.61 -3.88
CA ASN A 77 -21.26 -15.10 -5.06
C ASN A 77 -20.29 -14.96 -6.24
N SER A 78 -20.27 -15.94 -7.15
CA SER A 78 -19.46 -15.90 -8.37
C SER A 78 -19.77 -14.72 -9.31
N ASP A 79 -20.99 -14.19 -9.21
CA ASP A 79 -21.48 -13.10 -10.06
C ASP A 79 -21.24 -11.73 -9.44
N TYR A 80 -20.76 -11.65 -8.19
CA TYR A 80 -20.50 -10.38 -7.54
C TYR A 80 -19.47 -9.58 -8.34
N ARG A 81 -19.81 -8.32 -8.58
CA ARG A 81 -18.95 -7.26 -9.10
C ARG A 81 -19.08 -6.12 -8.11
N GLY A 82 -17.96 -5.51 -7.78
CA GLY A 82 -17.92 -4.53 -6.73
C GLY A 82 -16.52 -3.97 -6.56
N TYR A 83 -16.42 -3.02 -5.66
CA TYR A 83 -15.17 -2.35 -5.34
C TYR A 83 -14.07 -3.35 -4.99
N ASN A 84 -12.84 -3.00 -5.36
CA ASN A 84 -11.65 -3.64 -4.83
C ASN A 84 -11.08 -2.74 -3.74
N TYR A 85 -10.78 -3.31 -2.58
CA TYR A 85 -10.13 -2.61 -1.48
C TYR A 85 -8.67 -3.02 -1.41
N PHE A 86 -7.81 -2.02 -1.22
CA PHE A 86 -6.37 -2.19 -1.16
C PHE A 86 -5.84 -1.81 0.21
N THR A 87 -4.87 -2.59 0.69
CA THR A 87 -4.11 -2.30 1.90
C THR A 87 -2.64 -2.41 1.57
N ALA A 88 -1.84 -1.41 1.94
CA ALA A 88 -0.40 -1.42 1.72
C ALA A 88 0.37 -1.29 3.04
N THR A 89 1.44 -2.09 3.15
CA THR A 89 2.39 -2.04 4.26
C THR A 89 3.79 -1.74 3.72
N THR A 90 4.74 -1.40 4.59
CA THR A 90 6.07 -0.89 4.24
C THR A 90 7.11 -1.97 3.89
N GLY A 91 6.69 -3.22 3.73
CA GLY A 91 7.61 -4.31 3.36
C GLY A 91 8.68 -4.57 4.41
N ASP A 92 9.94 -4.52 4.00
CA ASP A 92 11.13 -4.72 4.85
C ASP A 92 11.46 -3.47 5.69
N LEU A 93 10.85 -2.33 5.37
CA LEU A 93 11.08 -1.05 6.04
C LEU A 93 10.32 -0.98 7.36
N THR A 94 10.96 -1.42 8.43
CA THR A 94 10.34 -1.53 9.77
C THR A 94 10.63 -0.34 10.68
N GLN A 95 11.66 0.46 10.38
CA GLN A 95 12.05 1.61 11.18
C GLN A 95 11.50 2.91 10.57
N LYS A 96 10.58 3.56 11.28
CA LYS A 96 10.13 4.92 10.93
C LYS A 96 11.31 5.90 10.98
N GLY A 97 11.40 6.74 9.97
CA GLY A 97 12.40 7.79 9.82
C GLY A 97 12.07 9.04 10.63
N THR A 98 12.76 10.11 10.28
CA THR A 98 12.65 11.44 10.89
C THR A 98 11.80 12.40 10.06
N HIS A 99 11.60 12.11 8.77
CA HIS A 99 10.81 12.93 7.88
C HIS A 99 9.38 12.42 7.67
N SER A 100 8.48 13.34 7.38
CA SER A 100 7.08 13.07 7.05
C SER A 100 6.48 14.27 6.31
N GLU A 101 5.53 14.05 5.42
CA GLU A 101 4.85 15.13 4.70
C GLU A 101 3.36 14.86 4.51
N THR A 102 2.57 15.92 4.33
CA THR A 102 1.15 15.80 3.95
C THR A 102 1.04 15.65 2.44
N ARG A 103 0.26 14.65 2.01
CA ARG A 103 -0.10 14.38 0.62
C ARG A 103 -1.60 14.56 0.44
N TYR A 104 -2.05 14.63 -0.80
CA TYR A 104 -3.47 14.86 -1.09
C TYR A 104 -4.38 13.76 -0.47
N TYR A 105 -3.97 12.50 -0.52
CA TYR A 105 -4.70 11.35 0.05
C TYR A 105 -4.21 10.89 1.43
N GLY A 106 -3.50 11.74 2.18
CA GLY A 106 -3.17 11.42 3.57
C GLY A 106 -1.82 11.94 4.04
N HIS A 107 -1.29 11.30 5.07
CA HIS A 107 0.03 11.61 5.61
C HIS A 107 1.02 10.55 5.16
N MET A 108 2.17 10.98 4.65
CA MET A 108 3.26 10.08 4.28
C MET A 108 4.36 10.15 5.32
N ASP A 109 4.52 9.05 6.04
CA ASP A 109 5.69 8.80 6.88
C ASP A 109 6.84 8.27 6.02
N TYR A 110 8.06 8.72 6.30
CA TYR A 110 9.25 8.17 5.68
C TYR A 110 9.82 7.07 6.59
N TYR A 111 10.48 6.08 5.97
CA TYR A 111 11.12 4.97 6.66
C TYR A 111 12.60 4.89 6.32
N VAL A 112 13.41 4.36 7.23
CA VAL A 112 14.85 4.27 7.03
C VAL A 112 15.17 3.31 5.89
N LEU A 113 15.73 3.85 4.79
CA LEU A 113 16.17 3.08 3.63
C LEU A 113 17.66 2.71 3.77
N VAL A 114 18.49 3.70 4.10
CA VAL A 114 19.91 3.51 4.41
C VAL A 114 20.21 4.26 5.69
N ALA A 115 20.54 3.53 6.75
CA ALA A 115 20.74 4.09 8.09
C ALA A 115 21.71 5.29 8.07
N GLY A 116 21.24 6.42 8.60
CA GLY A 116 22.00 7.67 8.69
C GLY A 116 22.28 8.35 7.35
N LYS A 117 21.65 7.94 6.25
CA LYS A 117 21.86 8.55 4.92
C LYS A 117 20.54 8.85 4.23
N LEU A 118 19.69 7.85 4.05
CA LEU A 118 18.48 7.94 3.22
C LEU A 118 17.25 7.44 3.97
N GLU A 119 16.16 8.16 3.83
CA GLU A 119 14.81 7.71 4.19
C GLU A 119 13.94 7.68 2.93
N ILE A 120 12.84 6.92 2.95
CA ILE A 120 11.96 6.75 1.79
C ILE A 120 10.49 6.88 2.18
N GLY A 121 9.76 7.69 1.43
CA GLY A 121 8.30 7.69 1.35
C GLY A 121 7.86 6.95 0.09
N THR A 122 6.76 6.20 0.16
CA THR A 122 6.25 5.41 -0.97
C THR A 122 4.77 5.73 -1.16
N GLU A 123 4.34 5.89 -2.41
CA GLU A 123 2.93 6.00 -2.80
C GLU A 123 2.59 4.90 -3.79
N ALA A 124 1.50 4.18 -3.55
CA ALA A 124 1.00 3.16 -4.46
C ALA A 124 -0.10 3.73 -5.34
N TYR A 125 -0.04 3.48 -6.65
CA TYR A 125 -1.11 3.86 -7.54
C TYR A 125 -2.30 2.89 -7.41
N VAL A 126 -3.47 3.42 -7.10
CA VAL A 126 -4.74 2.68 -7.07
C VAL A 126 -5.57 3.09 -8.30
N ALA A 127 -5.75 2.14 -9.21
CA ALA A 127 -6.53 2.31 -10.44
C ALA A 127 -8.05 2.36 -10.16
N GLY A 128 -8.88 2.18 -11.18
CA GLY A 128 -10.34 2.28 -11.07
C GLY A 128 -10.82 3.71 -11.25
N LYS A 129 -11.89 4.09 -10.55
CA LYS A 129 -12.37 5.49 -10.56
C LYS A 129 -11.60 6.38 -9.59
N LEU A 130 -10.95 5.79 -8.58
CA LEU A 130 -10.06 6.53 -7.68
C LEU A 130 -8.90 7.12 -8.50
N ASN A 131 -8.14 6.29 -9.22
CA ASN A 131 -7.12 6.71 -10.19
C ASN A 131 -5.98 7.57 -9.60
N GLU A 132 -5.49 7.23 -8.41
CA GLU A 132 -4.65 8.13 -7.60
C GLU A 132 -3.50 7.43 -6.89
N ASN A 133 -2.47 8.20 -6.51
CA ASN A 133 -1.34 7.74 -5.71
C ASN A 133 -1.65 7.91 -4.22
N ILE A 134 -1.56 6.81 -3.48
CA ILE A 134 -1.93 6.75 -2.06
C ILE A 134 -0.68 6.52 -1.21
N PRO A 135 -0.40 7.37 -0.20
CA PRO A 135 0.75 7.20 0.69
C PRO A 135 0.72 5.88 1.46
N VAL A 136 1.81 5.12 1.39
CA VAL A 136 2.02 3.89 2.15
C VAL A 136 2.55 4.23 3.55
N PRO A 137 2.07 3.58 4.62
CA PRO A 137 1.03 2.55 4.65
C PRO A 137 -0.40 3.10 4.61
N PHE A 138 -1.33 2.32 4.05
CA PHE A 138 -2.77 2.61 4.07
C PHE A 138 -3.59 1.33 4.22
N SER A 139 -4.84 1.45 4.66
CA SER A 139 -5.75 0.32 4.84
C SER A 139 -7.09 0.57 4.15
N SER A 140 -7.61 -0.47 3.50
CA SER A 140 -8.97 -0.54 2.98
C SER A 140 -9.37 0.61 2.05
N ILE A 141 -8.45 1.02 1.17
CA ILE A 141 -8.73 2.05 0.16
C ILE A 141 -9.44 1.42 -1.03
N SER A 142 -10.65 1.89 -1.32
CA SER A 142 -11.44 1.47 -2.47
C SER A 142 -10.85 2.01 -3.78
N ASN A 143 -10.87 1.24 -4.85
CA ASN A 143 -10.62 1.74 -6.20
C ASN A 143 -11.78 2.56 -6.79
N GLU A 144 -12.88 2.71 -6.05
CA GLU A 144 -14.11 3.42 -6.43
C GLU A 144 -14.76 2.92 -7.73
N ASP A 145 -14.37 1.74 -8.20
CA ASP A 145 -14.97 1.09 -9.36
C ASP A 145 -15.88 -0.06 -8.93
N SER A 146 -17.18 0.23 -8.87
CA SER A 146 -18.24 -0.74 -8.58
C SER A 146 -18.41 -1.82 -9.64
N SER A 147 -17.75 -1.69 -10.80
CA SER A 147 -17.74 -2.70 -11.86
C SER A 147 -16.49 -3.57 -11.85
N ALA A 148 -15.56 -3.33 -10.93
CA ALA A 148 -14.32 -4.09 -10.82
C ALA A 148 -14.60 -5.57 -10.50
N GLY A 149 -13.65 -6.43 -10.88
CA GLY A 149 -13.80 -7.86 -11.18
C GLY A 149 -14.55 -8.78 -10.21
N GLY A 150 -14.56 -10.07 -10.52
CA GLY A 150 -15.45 -11.05 -9.90
C GLY A 150 -15.09 -11.53 -8.50
N CYS A 151 -16.05 -12.18 -7.87
CA CYS A 151 -15.92 -12.99 -6.67
C CYS A 151 -16.17 -14.47 -7.00
N GLY A 152 -16.06 -15.38 -6.02
CA GLY A 152 -16.24 -16.84 -6.23
C GLY A 152 -14.96 -17.59 -6.59
N ASP A 153 -15.13 -18.83 -7.06
CA ASP A 153 -14.04 -19.65 -7.62
C ASP A 153 -13.41 -19.06 -8.90
N ALA A 154 -14.01 -17.99 -9.44
CA ALA A 154 -13.57 -17.29 -10.63
C ALA A 154 -12.27 -16.54 -10.37
N GLU A 155 -11.25 -16.88 -11.14
CA GLU A 155 -9.97 -16.19 -11.13
C GLU A 155 -10.10 -14.79 -11.75
N MET A 156 -9.74 -13.76 -10.98
CA MET A 156 -9.51 -12.40 -11.48
C MET A 156 -8.20 -12.40 -12.26
N LYS A 157 -8.29 -12.36 -13.58
CA LYS A 157 -7.14 -12.34 -14.51
C LYS A 157 -6.71 -10.91 -14.81
N SER A 158 -5.48 -10.77 -15.31
CA SER A 158 -4.93 -9.49 -15.77
C SER A 158 -4.88 -8.41 -14.69
N MET A 159 -4.63 -8.82 -13.45
CA MET A 159 -4.44 -7.90 -12.33
C MET A 159 -3.08 -7.21 -12.47
N THR A 160 -3.08 -5.89 -12.27
CA THR A 160 -1.90 -5.02 -12.40
C THR A 160 -1.64 -4.17 -11.16
N ALA A 161 -2.42 -4.31 -10.09
CA ALA A 161 -2.25 -3.49 -8.90
C ALA A 161 -0.84 -3.65 -8.29
N GLY A 162 -0.20 -2.53 -7.94
CA GLY A 162 1.18 -2.49 -7.48
C GLY A 162 2.22 -2.27 -8.59
N ASN A 163 1.83 -2.34 -9.87
CA ASN A 163 2.76 -2.14 -10.98
C ASN A 163 3.18 -0.66 -11.18
N LYS A 164 2.52 0.28 -10.51
CA LYS A 164 2.78 1.72 -10.60
C LYS A 164 2.82 2.36 -9.22
N GLY A 165 3.62 3.41 -9.12
CA GLY A 165 3.66 4.28 -7.95
C GLY A 165 4.86 5.21 -7.97
N THR A 166 5.08 5.86 -6.83
CA THR A 166 6.10 6.89 -6.64
C THR A 166 6.91 6.59 -5.39
N VAL A 167 8.23 6.74 -5.47
CA VAL A 167 9.12 6.78 -4.30
C VAL A 167 9.70 8.16 -4.16
N ARG A 168 9.87 8.60 -2.91
CA ARG A 168 10.48 9.89 -2.56
C ARG A 168 11.57 9.61 -1.56
N ILE A 169 12.82 9.83 -1.97
CA ILE A 169 14.00 9.53 -1.19
C ILE A 169 14.49 10.81 -0.54
N TYR A 170 14.41 10.86 0.79
CA TYR A 170 14.85 11.97 1.60
C TYR A 170 16.31 11.79 1.99
N ILE A 171 17.14 12.78 1.66
CA ILE A 171 18.54 12.84 2.07
C ILE A 171 18.58 13.35 3.52
N THR A 172 18.93 12.46 4.46
CA THR A 172 19.12 12.84 5.87
C THR A 172 20.49 13.47 6.11
N HIS A 173 21.51 13.04 5.34
CA HIS A 173 22.88 13.51 5.43
C HIS A 173 23.50 13.59 4.03
N PRO A 174 24.32 14.61 3.73
CA PRO A 174 25.03 14.70 2.45
C PRO A 174 25.80 13.43 2.12
N LEU A 175 25.67 12.98 0.89
CA LEU A 175 26.22 11.74 0.38
C LEU A 175 27.64 12.01 -0.15
N VAL A 176 28.55 11.06 0.06
CA VAL A 176 29.92 11.13 -0.48
C VAL A 176 30.13 9.90 -1.37
N GLY A 177 30.50 10.14 -2.62
CA GLY A 177 30.71 9.07 -3.60
C GLY A 177 29.40 8.43 -4.05
N GLU A 178 29.37 7.10 -4.07
CA GLU A 178 28.23 6.30 -4.52
C GLU A 178 27.59 5.54 -3.35
N ILE A 179 26.26 5.42 -3.37
CA ILE A 179 25.49 4.60 -2.44
C ILE A 179 24.68 3.60 -3.24
N SER A 180 24.98 2.32 -3.08
CA SER A 180 24.16 1.25 -3.63
C SER A 180 23.11 0.84 -2.60
N ILE A 181 21.83 0.95 -2.98
CA ILE A 181 20.71 0.48 -2.16
C ILE A 181 20.53 -1.02 -2.43
N PRO A 182 20.59 -1.90 -1.41
CA PRO A 182 20.34 -3.31 -1.61
C PRO A 182 18.88 -3.55 -2.01
N GLN A 183 18.60 -4.70 -2.64
CA GLN A 183 17.22 -5.08 -2.95
C GLN A 183 16.39 -5.08 -1.67
N THR A 184 15.38 -4.21 -1.62
CA THR A 184 14.55 -3.96 -0.45
C THR A 184 13.10 -3.94 -0.87
N THR A 185 12.25 -4.67 -0.14
CA THR A 185 10.80 -4.61 -0.34
C THR A 185 10.29 -3.32 0.29
N ILE A 186 9.93 -2.34 -0.53
CA ILE A 186 9.44 -1.04 -0.04
C ILE A 186 7.93 -1.03 0.26
N MET A 187 7.21 -2.02 -0.28
CA MET A 187 5.77 -2.12 -0.16
C MET A 187 5.30 -3.56 -0.35
N ASN A 188 4.40 -4.03 0.53
CA ASN A 188 3.51 -5.15 0.22
C ASN A 188 2.10 -4.61 0.00
N LEU A 189 1.45 -5.04 -1.09
CA LEU A 189 0.09 -4.65 -1.43
C LEU A 189 -0.86 -5.85 -1.33
N TYR A 190 -1.94 -5.67 -0.61
CA TYR A 190 -2.99 -6.67 -0.38
C TYR A 190 -4.29 -6.20 -1.03
N LEU A 191 -5.06 -7.16 -1.52
CA LEU A 191 -6.36 -6.96 -2.15
C LEU A 191 -7.43 -7.68 -1.33
N SER A 192 -8.57 -7.02 -1.15
CA SER A 192 -9.81 -7.62 -0.69
C SER A 192 -11.00 -7.08 -1.46
N LYS A 193 -12.14 -7.73 -1.26
CA LYS A 193 -13.47 -7.32 -1.70
C LYS A 193 -14.26 -6.69 -0.57
#